data_AF-A0A485AYV9-F1
#
_entry.id   AF-A0A485AYV9-F1
#
_cell.length_a   1.000
_cell.length_b   1.000
_cell.length_c   1.000
_cell.angle_alpha   90.00
_cell.angle_beta   90.00
_cell.angle_gamma   90.00
#
_symmetry.space_group_name_H-M   'P 1'
#
loop_
_entity.id
_entity.type
_entity.pdbx_description
1 polymer ?
#
loop_
_entity_poly.entity_id
_entity_poly.type
_entity_poly.pdbx_seq_one_letter_code
_entity_poly.pdbx_strand_id
1 'polypeptide(L)'
;MTTTVTVKNLTFQQGTTRICVPLMGQTLDELKARARALVEVDADIIEWRADGFAQVGRTEQVLLALAEVRQILADTPLLFTFRSQKEGRRGAARRGGLFCA
;
A
#
# COMPACT_ATOMS: atom_id res chain seq x y z
N MET A 1 -4.57 30.67 2.88
CA MET A 1 -4.25 29.72 3.96
C MET A 1 -3.90 28.39 3.29
N THR A 2 -2.65 27.94 3.38
CA THR A 2 -2.22 26.65 2.84
C THR A 2 -2.36 25.58 3.91
N THR A 3 -3.26 24.63 3.69
CA THR A 3 -3.42 23.48 4.59
C THR A 3 -2.25 22.52 4.38
N THR A 4 -1.55 22.18 5.45
CA THR A 4 -0.51 21.15 5.46
C THR A 4 -1.05 19.87 6.08
N VAL A 5 -0.53 18.72 5.65
CA VAL A 5 -0.88 17.42 6.21
C VAL A 5 0.42 16.75 6.64
N THR A 6 0.48 16.26 7.88
CA THR A 6 1.66 15.55 8.39
C THR A 6 1.31 14.08 8.64
N VAL A 7 2.09 13.17 8.05
CA VAL A 7 1.97 11.73 8.25
C VAL A 7 3.32 11.23 8.76
N LYS A 8 3.35 10.77 10.02
CA LYS A 8 4.59 10.41 10.73
C LYS A 8 5.61 11.56 10.72
N ASN A 9 6.81 11.32 10.18
CA ASN A 9 7.89 12.29 10.03
C ASN A 9 7.78 13.14 8.76
N LEU A 10 6.73 12.95 7.95
CA LEU A 10 6.61 13.52 6.63
C LEU A 10 5.49 14.56 6.55
N THR A 11 5.87 15.83 6.35
CA THR A 11 4.91 16.94 6.13
C THR A 11 4.72 17.20 4.64
N PHE A 12 3.48 17.10 4.17
CA PHE A 12 3.04 17.52 2.84
C PHE A 12 2.77 19.03 2.88
N GLN A 13 3.56 19.76 2.09
CA GLN A 13 3.48 21.21 1.97
C GLN A 13 3.60 21.61 0.51
N GLN A 14 2.97 22.73 0.17
CA GLN A 14 3.01 23.26 -1.19
C GLN A 14 4.46 23.53 -1.62
N GLY A 15 4.79 23.18 -2.87
CA GLY A 15 6.12 23.39 -3.45
C GLY A 15 7.14 22.30 -3.13
N THR A 16 6.80 21.28 -2.35
CA THR A 16 7.66 20.10 -2.13
C THR A 16 7.12 18.88 -2.88
N THR A 17 7.93 18.29 -3.74
CA THR A 17 7.64 16.99 -4.39
C THR A 17 8.21 15.87 -3.55
N ARG A 18 7.44 14.78 -3.40
CA ARG A 18 7.85 13.57 -2.67
C ARG A 18 7.68 12.34 -3.56
N ILE A 19 8.55 11.35 -3.38
CA ILE A 19 8.57 10.13 -4.19
C ILE A 19 7.72 9.06 -3.51
N CYS A 20 6.66 8.63 -4.20
CA CYS A 20 5.83 7.51 -3.78
C CYS A 20 6.13 6.29 -4.66
N VAL A 21 6.52 5.18 -4.05
CA VAL A 21 6.89 3.94 -4.77
C VAL A 21 5.89 2.83 -4.48
N PRO A 22 5.36 2.12 -5.50
CA PRO A 22 4.36 1.10 -5.28
C PRO A 22 4.98 -0.24 -4.84
N LEU A 23 4.44 -0.78 -3.75
CA LEU A 23 4.60 -2.16 -3.30
C LEU A 23 3.45 -3.01 -3.87
N MET A 24 3.81 -4.01 -4.68
CA MET A 24 2.87 -4.97 -5.28
C MET A 24 3.38 -6.39 -5.02
N GLY A 25 2.51 -7.35 -4.72
CA GLY A 25 2.87 -8.76 -4.56
C GLY A 25 1.61 -9.61 -4.45
N GLN A 26 1.65 -10.83 -5.00
CA GLN A 26 0.54 -11.77 -4.98
C GLN A 26 0.50 -12.56 -3.66
N THR A 27 1.67 -12.81 -3.06
CA THR A 27 1.84 -13.57 -1.82
C THR A 27 2.47 -12.73 -0.72
N LEU A 28 2.39 -13.20 0.52
CA LEU A 28 3.04 -12.55 1.65
C LEU A 28 4.56 -12.49 1.47
N ASP A 29 5.17 -13.58 1.00
CA ASP A 29 6.62 -13.65 0.82
C ASP A 29 7.10 -12.66 -0.25
N GLU A 30 6.36 -12.52 -1.35
CA GLU A 30 6.64 -11.50 -2.37
C GLU A 30 6.56 -10.08 -1.81
N LEU A 31 5.52 -9.79 -1.00
CA LEU A 31 5.36 -8.49 -0.35
C LEU A 31 6.52 -8.20 0.61
N LYS A 32 6.94 -9.18 1.42
CA LYS A 32 8.06 -9.04 2.35
C LYS A 32 9.38 -8.83 1.61
N ALA A 33 9.65 -9.60 0.57
CA ALA A 33 10.87 -9.46 -0.23
C ALA A 33 10.96 -8.08 -0.88
N ARG A 34 9.86 -7.59 -1.47
CA ARG A 34 9.81 -6.26 -2.09
C ARG A 34 9.86 -5.13 -1.08
N ALA A 35 9.20 -5.27 0.07
CA ALA A 35 9.29 -4.28 1.14
C ALA A 35 10.74 -4.10 1.61
N ARG A 36 11.51 -5.20 1.75
CA ARG A 36 12.94 -5.12 2.09
C ARG A 36 13.75 -4.41 1.01
N ALA A 37 13.50 -4.72 -0.26
CA ALA A 37 14.18 -4.04 -1.37
C ALA A 37 13.86 -2.53 -1.43
N LEU A 38 12.65 -2.13 -1.02
CA LEU A 38 12.23 -0.72 -1.03
C LEU A 38 12.85 0.10 0.11
N VAL A 39 13.19 -0.52 1.23
CA VAL A 39 13.92 0.14 2.32
C VAL A 39 15.28 0.65 1.83
N GLU A 40 15.92 -0.06 0.91
CA GLU A 40 17.24 0.31 0.34
C GLU A 40 17.16 1.49 -0.67
N VAL A 41 15.97 1.83 -1.15
CA VAL A 41 15.77 2.82 -2.24
C VAL A 41 15.45 4.23 -1.71
N ASP A 42 15.37 4.41 -0.38
CA ASP A 42 15.10 5.69 0.31
C ASP A 42 13.86 6.43 -0.24
N ALA A 43 12.77 5.68 -0.47
CA ALA A 43 11.51 6.26 -0.89
C ALA A 43 10.82 7.01 0.25
N ASP A 44 10.31 8.22 -0.03
CA ASP A 44 9.56 9.03 0.94
C ASP A 44 8.29 8.32 1.42
N ILE A 45 7.57 7.67 0.50
CA ILE A 45 6.28 7.01 0.75
C ILE A 45 6.26 5.68 0.01
N ILE A 46 5.77 4.64 0.66
CA ILE A 46 5.47 3.36 0.01
C ILE A 46 3.96 3.22 -0.16
N GLU A 47 3.51 2.89 -1.37
CA GLU A 47 2.10 2.60 -1.65
C GLU A 47 1.88 1.09 -1.78
N TRP A 48 1.20 0.45 -0.84
CA TRP A 48 0.76 -0.93 -1.04
C TRP A 48 -0.49 -0.99 -1.91
N ARG A 49 -0.31 -1.50 -3.13
CA ARG A 49 -1.40 -1.81 -4.06
C ARG A 49 -1.99 -3.18 -3.79
N ALA A 50 -2.94 -3.21 -2.86
CA ALA A 50 -3.55 -4.44 -2.36
C ALA A 50 -4.39 -5.17 -3.41
N ASP A 51 -4.80 -4.51 -4.50
CA ASP A 51 -5.49 -5.16 -5.61
C ASP A 51 -4.67 -6.29 -6.27
N GLY A 52 -3.35 -6.26 -6.12
CA GLY A 52 -2.43 -7.32 -6.55
C GLY A 52 -2.41 -8.56 -5.66
N PHE A 53 -2.83 -8.46 -4.40
CA PHE A 53 -2.68 -9.50 -3.39
C PHE A 53 -3.73 -10.60 -3.55
N ALA A 54 -3.30 -11.86 -3.68
CA ALA A 54 -4.19 -12.97 -4.01
C ALA A 54 -5.27 -13.21 -2.93
N GLN A 55 -4.97 -12.86 -1.67
CA GLN A 55 -5.88 -13.02 -0.54
C GLN A 55 -6.56 -11.70 -0.13
N VAL A 56 -6.61 -10.68 -1.00
CA VAL A 56 -7.18 -9.37 -0.65
C VAL A 56 -8.65 -9.41 -0.21
N GLY A 57 -9.41 -10.42 -0.65
CA GLY A 57 -10.80 -10.64 -0.20
C GLY A 57 -10.94 -11.22 1.21
N ARG A 58 -9.84 -11.51 1.91
CA ARG A 58 -9.83 -12.06 3.27
C ARG A 58 -9.21 -11.04 4.21
N THR A 59 -10.04 -10.33 4.98
CA THR A 59 -9.59 -9.24 5.88
C THR A 59 -8.46 -9.68 6.82
N GLU A 60 -8.55 -10.86 7.41
CA GLU A 60 -7.49 -11.39 8.30
C GLU A 60 -6.15 -11.53 7.59
N GLN A 61 -6.15 -11.97 6.33
CA GLN A 61 -4.93 -12.13 5.53
C GLN A 61 -4.34 -10.79 5.12
N VAL A 62 -5.21 -9.79 4.84
CA VAL A 62 -4.78 -8.41 4.57
C VAL A 62 -4.14 -7.80 5.81
N LEU A 63 -4.75 -7.96 6.98
CA LEU A 63 -4.22 -7.44 8.24
C LEU A 63 -2.89 -8.10 8.62
N LEU A 64 -2.76 -9.41 8.43
CA LEU A 64 -1.51 -10.13 8.64
C LEU A 64 -0.42 -9.60 7.70
N ALA A 65 -0.71 -9.48 6.40
CA ALA A 65 0.26 -8.93 5.45
C ALA A 65 0.62 -7.47 5.76
N LEU A 66 -0.35 -6.65 6.18
CA LEU A 66 -0.10 -5.28 6.59
C LEU A 66 0.86 -5.20 7.77
N ALA A 67 0.67 -6.05 8.79
CA ALA A 67 1.52 -6.10 9.97
C ALA A 67 2.96 -6.48 9.61
N GLU A 68 3.14 -7.52 8.81
CA GLU A 68 4.46 -7.98 8.34
C GLU A 68 5.18 -6.92 7.50
N VAL A 69 4.46 -6.27 6.58
CA VAL A 69 5.02 -5.16 5.77
C VAL A 69 5.38 -3.97 6.66
N ARG A 70 4.53 -3.60 7.62
CA ARG A 70 4.77 -2.47 8.54
C ARG A 70 6.01 -2.68 9.38
N GLN A 71 6.27 -3.90 9.86
CA GLN A 71 7.48 -4.23 10.59
C GLN A 71 8.74 -3.99 9.75
N ILE A 72 8.70 -4.31 8.46
CA ILE A 72 9.84 -4.12 7.54
C ILE A 72 10.04 -2.63 7.24
N LEU A 73 8.97 -1.89 6.98
CA LEU A 73 9.04 -0.47 6.60
C LEU A 73 9.27 0.49 7.78
N ALA A 74 9.33 0.00 9.03
CA ALA A 74 9.65 0.75 10.25
C ALA A 74 8.89 2.10 10.41
N ASP A 75 9.50 3.22 10.03
CA ASP A 75 8.90 4.56 10.09
C ASP A 75 8.44 5.13 8.74
N THR A 76 8.78 4.52 7.60
CA THR A 76 8.35 5.00 6.29
C THR A 76 6.82 5.04 6.18
N PRO A 77 6.19 6.18 5.81
CA PRO A 77 4.75 6.26 5.55
C PRO A 77 4.28 5.18 4.56
N LEU A 78 3.20 4.50 4.91
CA LEU A 78 2.59 3.46 4.08
C LEU A 78 1.19 3.92 3.67
N LEU A 79 0.98 4.09 2.36
CA LEU A 79 -0.32 4.35 1.75
C LEU A 79 -0.93 3.01 1.33
N PHE A 80 -2.11 2.68 1.83
CA PHE A 80 -2.86 1.51 1.39
C PHE A 80 -3.81 1.90 0.28
N THR A 81 -3.64 1.32 -0.91
CA THR A 81 -4.49 1.60 -2.08
C THR A 81 -5.12 0.30 -2.57
N PHE A 82 -6.46 0.29 -2.65
CA PHE A 82 -7.20 -0.77 -3.31
C PHE A 82 -7.95 -0.21 -4.52
N ARG A 83 -7.46 -0.52 -5.73
CA ARG A 83 -8.12 -0.06 -6.96
C ARG A 83 -9.32 -0.94 -7.31
N SER A 84 -10.49 -0.33 -7.46
CA SER A 84 -11.70 -1.04 -7.90
C SER A 84 -11.59 -1.48 -9.36
N GLN A 85 -12.23 -2.60 -9.71
CA GLN A 85 -12.17 -3.20 -11.06
C GLN A 85 -12.87 -2.40 -12.18
N LYS A 86 -13.47 -1.24 -11.90
CA LYS A 86 -14.08 -0.39 -12.94
C LYS A 86 -13.03 0.18 -13.93
N GLU A 87 -11.74 0.00 -13.65
CA GLU A 87 -10.59 0.32 -14.51
C GLU A 87 -9.61 -0.87 -14.68
N GLY A 88 -10.08 -2.02 -15.17
CA GLY A 88 -9.21 -2.94 -15.92
C GLY A 88 -8.53 -4.09 -15.19
N ARG A 89 -9.30 -5.07 -14.69
CA ARG A 89 -8.80 -6.46 -14.58
C ARG A 89 -9.72 -7.43 -15.31
N ARG A 90 -9.12 -8.31 -16.10
CA ARG A 90 -9.78 -9.47 -16.73
C ARG A 90 -9.74 -10.62 -15.74
N GLY A 91 -10.85 -10.91 -15.08
CA GLY A 91 -10.94 -12.04 -14.15
C GLY A 91 -12.09 -11.87 -13.18
N ALA A 92 -13.19 -12.59 -13.44
CA ALA A 92 -14.44 -12.52 -12.70
C ALA A 92 -14.23 -12.84 -11.21
N ALA A 93 -14.38 -11.83 -10.35
CA ALA A 93 -14.59 -12.04 -8.92
C ALA A 93 -16.08 -11.85 -8.61
N ARG A 94 -16.71 -12.95 -8.19
CA ARG A 94 -18.10 -13.03 -7.72
C ARG A 94 -18.30 -12.10 -6.52
N ARG A 95 -19.52 -11.55 -6.43
CA ARG A 95 -19.99 -10.63 -5.39
C ARG A 95 -19.71 -11.20 -3.98
N GLY A 96 -18.94 -10.46 -3.20
CA GLY A 96 -18.72 -10.66 -1.77
C GLY A 96 -18.05 -9.40 -1.24
N GLY A 97 -18.76 -8.70 -0.35
CA GLY A 97 -18.53 -7.30 -0.02
C GLY A 97 -17.13 -6.97 0.51
N LEU A 98 -16.54 -5.95 -0.11
CA LEU A 98 -15.79 -4.91 0.58
C LEU A 98 -15.97 -3.64 -0.28
N PHE A 99 -17.18 -3.09 -0.26
CA PHE A 99 -17.36 -1.71 -0.68
C PHE A 99 -16.93 -0.87 0.51
N CYS A 100 -15.94 0.00 0.29
CA CYS A 100 -15.56 1.07 1.21
C CYS A 100 -16.79 1.67 1.86
N ALA A 101 -16.85 1.60 3.19
CA ALA A 101 -17.49 2.57 4.05
C ALA A 101 -16.42 3.05 5.02
#